data_AF-A0A7R8ZCM3-F1
#
_entry.id   AF-A0A7R8ZCM3-F1
#
_cell.length_a   1.000
_cell.length_b   1.000
_cell.length_c   1.000
_cell.angle_alpha   90.00
_cell.angle_beta   90.00
_cell.angle_gamma   90.00
#
_symmetry.space_group_name_H-M   'P 1'
#
loop_
_entity.id
_entity.type
_entity.pdbx_description
1 polymer ?
#
loop_
_entity_poly.entity_id
_entity_poly.type
_entity_poly.pdbx_seq_one_letter_code
_entity_poly.pdbx_strand_id
1 'polypeptide(L)'
;MLFTICLTLFVHLSFSNSKTVFGQKAENFEIFLHKSRNRRETPISKKSLIEEIECLPDIKRLCGTLPPNSDDLFVLECVQSFKGNELGGISEGCQHTIWRHTMDLINDANLNNISQRSCGHDLENLKCKVTDRSGTLLACILDHRDNIHSSPCKAFIQRLEWVAFSDFRLIAHFLDACSSNIDKYMCGRLQPSESLTQGQTLACLQQHIDKLDEQCQKQIYHLSEIQADNIIMDRQLYLACINDHSKFCPEIAPGSGNVYKCLMQHKLDRMMSQQCQDQLLRRQKVIARDYRVSKGLARACKEDIKAFHCRRDVSDEKDIRLAQILLCTKVTKDCQMEMVEHRKILMEDYRLSPEIVSQCSEDITKFCNGLEVGGKTIHCLMEHTRPRKKRERVSFKCQRAVETLVKEADAGEDWRVDPVLREACKPVVDNSCKDVRGGDARVMSCLMEKLGTDHMTEACELALVQIQYFVARDYKLDPQLYRQCRDDAVRLCHAKKVWADDNASMDPERGPLVLPCLYRYAYHSQKNLKESGKPFRENYPQYIDQNSNPDHPITGKPVTR
;
A
#
# COMPACT_ATOMS: atom_id res chain seq x y z
N MET A 1 23.27 18.28 64.74
CA MET A 1 22.10 18.91 65.39
C MET A 1 21.96 20.42 65.12
N LEU A 2 22.39 20.92 63.95
CA LEU A 2 22.18 22.32 63.52
C LEU A 2 21.83 22.44 62.02
N PHE A 3 21.34 21.36 61.39
CA PHE A 3 20.91 21.37 59.98
C PHE A 3 19.43 21.02 59.77
N THR A 4 18.70 20.72 60.85
CA THR A 4 17.27 20.33 60.81
C THR A 4 16.30 21.45 61.21
N ILE A 5 16.78 22.66 61.50
CA ILE A 5 15.95 23.81 61.90
C ILE A 5 15.78 24.84 60.76
N CYS A 6 16.56 24.74 59.68
CA CYS A 6 16.46 25.70 58.55
C CYS A 6 15.38 25.36 57.51
N LEU A 7 14.85 24.12 57.48
CA LEU A 7 13.86 23.72 56.46
C LEU A 7 12.39 23.95 56.85
N THR A 8 12.10 24.24 58.12
CA THR A 8 10.73 24.51 58.59
C THR A 8 10.33 25.99 58.53
N LEU A 9 11.29 26.92 58.34
CA LEU A 9 11.03 28.35 58.22
C LEU A 9 10.83 28.85 56.79
N PHE A 10 11.24 28.09 55.76
CA PHE A 10 11.02 28.48 54.36
C PHE A 10 9.62 28.10 53.83
N VAL A 11 8.93 27.15 54.47
CA VAL A 11 7.57 26.73 54.08
C VAL A 11 6.48 27.66 54.66
N HIS A 12 6.80 28.46 55.69
CA HIS A 12 5.82 29.34 56.33
C HIS A 12 5.78 30.80 55.82
N LEU A 13 6.76 31.25 55.01
CA LEU A 13 6.87 32.65 54.56
C LEU A 13 6.43 32.91 53.10
N SER A 14 6.12 31.88 52.32
CA SER A 14 5.59 32.06 50.94
C SER A 14 4.07 31.87 50.81
N PHE A 15 3.37 31.56 51.91
CA PHE A 15 1.93 31.28 51.90
C PHE A 15 1.03 32.40 52.45
N SER A 16 1.57 33.60 52.68
CA SER A 16 0.80 34.69 53.33
C SER A 16 0.67 36.00 52.53
N ASN A 17 1.00 36.02 51.23
CA ASN A 17 0.90 37.27 50.44
C ASN A 17 0.29 37.14 49.04
N SER A 18 -0.72 36.27 48.86
CA SER A 18 -1.53 36.27 47.63
C SER A 18 -3.01 35.94 47.84
N LYS A 19 -3.58 36.34 49.00
CA LYS A 19 -5.00 36.14 49.33
C LYS A 19 -5.90 37.37 49.18
N THR A 20 -5.41 38.48 48.61
CA THR A 20 -6.21 39.72 48.48
C THR A 20 -6.51 40.16 47.04
N VAL A 21 -6.16 39.37 46.01
CA VAL A 21 -6.52 39.67 44.60
C VAL A 21 -7.44 38.61 43.97
N PHE A 22 -7.69 37.49 44.65
CA PHE A 22 -8.55 36.40 44.13
C PHE A 22 -10.00 36.44 44.62
N GLY A 23 -10.34 37.32 45.57
CA GLY A 23 -11.67 37.39 46.20
C GLY A 23 -12.77 38.09 45.41
N GLN A 24 -12.44 38.84 44.34
CA GLN A 24 -13.43 39.56 43.50
C GLN A 24 -13.69 38.91 42.13
N LYS A 25 -13.03 37.79 41.82
CA LYS A 25 -13.30 36.99 40.61
C LYS A 25 -14.17 35.75 40.86
N ALA A 26 -14.43 35.40 42.12
CA ALA A 26 -15.24 34.23 42.48
C ALA A 26 -16.76 34.50 42.46
N GLU A 27 -17.22 35.73 42.78
CA GLU A 27 -18.66 36.07 42.74
C GLU A 27 -19.21 36.24 41.31
N ASN A 28 -18.35 36.49 40.33
CA ASN A 28 -18.76 36.54 38.91
C ASN A 28 -18.84 35.16 38.24
N PHE A 29 -18.34 34.09 38.88
CA PHE A 29 -18.35 32.73 38.32
C PHE A 29 -19.62 31.95 38.71
N GLU A 30 -20.19 32.20 39.89
CA GLU A 30 -21.49 31.61 40.29
C GLU A 30 -22.69 32.20 39.54
N ILE A 31 -22.62 33.47 39.11
CA ILE A 31 -23.65 34.08 38.25
C ILE A 31 -23.63 33.47 36.84
N PHE A 32 -22.47 32.98 36.37
CA PHE A 32 -22.35 32.34 35.06
C PHE A 32 -22.82 30.88 35.05
N LEU A 33 -22.66 30.16 36.17
CA LEU A 33 -23.08 28.76 36.32
C LEU A 33 -24.58 28.58 36.61
N HIS A 34 -25.25 29.59 37.18
CA HIS A 34 -26.72 29.54 37.34
C HIS A 34 -27.51 29.98 36.09
N LYS A 35 -26.85 30.57 35.08
CA LYS A 35 -27.48 30.99 33.81
C LYS A 35 -27.32 29.97 32.67
N SER A 36 -26.60 28.86 32.89
CA SER A 36 -26.42 27.78 31.90
C SER A 36 -27.48 26.66 32.01
N ARG A 37 -28.29 26.64 33.08
CA ARG A 37 -29.25 25.54 33.33
C ARG A 37 -30.65 25.76 32.74
N ASN A 38 -30.83 26.72 31.83
CA ASN A 38 -32.10 26.94 31.14
C ASN A 38 -31.94 27.61 29.76
N ARG A 39 -30.88 27.26 29.02
CA ARG A 39 -30.90 27.46 27.56
C ARG A 39 -31.64 26.26 26.98
N ARG A 40 -32.95 26.42 26.76
CA ARG A 40 -33.68 25.53 25.85
C ARG A 40 -32.86 25.48 24.56
N GLU A 41 -32.33 24.31 24.24
CA GLU A 41 -31.83 24.03 22.90
C GLU A 41 -32.99 24.35 21.95
N THR A 42 -32.84 25.46 21.23
CA THR A 42 -33.77 25.81 20.16
C THR A 42 -33.73 24.66 19.15
N PRO A 43 -34.89 24.17 18.66
CA PRO A 43 -34.91 23.15 17.63
C PRO A 43 -34.10 23.68 16.44
N ILE A 44 -33.11 22.91 16.00
CA ILE A 44 -32.29 23.23 14.83
C ILE A 44 -33.25 23.48 13.67
N SER A 45 -33.23 24.71 13.14
CA SER A 45 -34.05 25.09 11.99
C SER A 45 -33.56 24.32 10.78
N LYS A 46 -34.44 23.52 10.16
CA LYS A 46 -34.25 22.77 8.91
C LYS A 46 -34.06 23.69 7.69
N LYS A 47 -33.14 24.65 7.73
CA LYS A 47 -32.81 25.46 6.55
C LYS A 47 -31.81 24.70 5.70
N SER A 48 -31.92 24.82 4.38
CA SER A 48 -30.89 24.33 3.46
C SER A 48 -29.68 25.27 3.50
N LEU A 49 -28.48 24.74 3.24
CA LEU A 49 -27.23 25.51 3.06
C LEU A 49 -27.38 26.68 2.06
N ILE A 50 -28.26 26.52 1.07
CA ILE A 50 -28.52 27.51 0.02
C ILE A 50 -29.44 28.64 0.53
N GLU A 51 -30.15 28.39 1.63
CA GLU A 51 -31.06 29.34 2.28
C GLU A 51 -30.35 30.14 3.39
N GLU A 52 -29.10 29.79 3.72
CA GLU A 52 -28.29 30.47 4.73
C GLU A 52 -27.67 31.76 4.14
N ILE A 53 -28.26 32.89 4.52
CA ILE A 53 -27.95 34.23 3.98
C ILE A 53 -26.48 34.60 4.14
N GLU A 54 -25.85 34.19 5.25
CA GLU A 54 -24.44 34.51 5.55
C GLU A 54 -23.45 33.71 4.69
N CYS A 55 -23.86 32.56 4.16
CA CYS A 55 -22.97 31.65 3.43
C CYS A 55 -23.20 31.65 1.91
N LEU A 56 -24.39 32.06 1.47
CA LEU A 56 -24.77 32.11 0.05
C LEU A 56 -23.82 32.92 -0.85
N PRO A 57 -23.28 34.09 -0.44
CA PRO A 57 -22.34 34.85 -1.28
C PRO A 57 -21.03 34.09 -1.53
N ASP A 58 -20.49 33.45 -0.49
CA ASP A 58 -19.27 32.66 -0.56
C ASP A 58 -19.47 31.41 -1.42
N ILE A 59 -20.60 30.71 -1.24
CA ILE A 59 -20.96 29.53 -2.04
C ILE A 59 -21.11 29.91 -3.51
N LYS A 60 -21.85 30.98 -3.85
CA LYS A 60 -22.02 31.40 -5.26
C LYS A 60 -20.71 31.82 -5.91
N ARG A 61 -19.81 32.43 -5.14
CA ARG A 61 -18.48 32.83 -5.62
C ARG A 61 -17.61 31.62 -5.95
N LEU A 62 -17.62 30.59 -5.11
CA LEU A 62 -16.79 29.39 -5.29
C LEU A 62 -17.42 28.41 -6.28
N CYS A 63 -18.69 28.06 -6.07
CA CYS A 63 -19.41 27.03 -6.83
C CYS A 63 -20.10 27.54 -8.09
N GLY A 64 -20.10 28.86 -8.33
CA GLY A 64 -20.79 29.47 -9.46
C GLY A 64 -22.32 29.38 -9.36
N THR A 65 -22.98 29.29 -10.51
CA THR A 65 -24.45 29.14 -10.60
C THR A 65 -24.89 27.74 -10.20
N LEU A 66 -25.54 27.64 -9.05
CA LEU A 66 -26.15 26.41 -8.57
C LEU A 66 -27.38 26.03 -9.41
N PRO A 67 -27.53 24.76 -9.82
CA PRO A 67 -28.76 24.24 -10.40
C PRO A 67 -30.00 24.48 -9.52
N PRO A 68 -31.20 24.67 -10.11
CA PRO A 68 -32.42 24.99 -9.36
C PRO A 68 -32.88 23.90 -8.37
N ASN A 69 -32.40 22.67 -8.50
CA ASN A 69 -32.69 21.54 -7.60
C ASN A 69 -31.46 21.11 -6.77
N SER A 70 -30.51 22.03 -6.53
CA SER A 70 -29.33 21.71 -5.72
C SER A 70 -29.76 21.42 -4.28
N ASP A 71 -29.33 20.28 -3.76
CA ASP A 71 -29.46 19.93 -2.34
C ASP A 71 -28.22 20.38 -1.55
N ASP A 72 -28.29 20.31 -0.22
CA ASP A 72 -27.15 20.60 0.66
C ASP A 72 -25.94 19.74 0.29
N LEU A 73 -26.19 18.49 -0.13
CA LEU A 73 -25.14 17.57 -0.54
C LEU A 73 -24.36 18.13 -1.74
N PHE A 74 -25.04 18.63 -2.77
CA PHE A 74 -24.39 19.24 -3.95
C PHE A 74 -23.46 20.40 -3.59
N VAL A 75 -23.90 21.27 -2.68
CA VAL A 75 -23.08 22.40 -2.21
C VAL A 75 -21.85 21.89 -1.47
N LEU A 76 -22.02 20.91 -0.58
CA LEU A 76 -20.91 20.32 0.16
C LEU A 76 -19.92 19.63 -0.78
N GLU A 77 -20.39 18.85 -1.76
CA GLU A 77 -19.56 18.20 -2.78
C GLU A 77 -18.70 19.22 -3.55
N CYS A 78 -19.28 20.38 -3.89
CA CYS A 78 -18.57 21.47 -4.53
C CYS A 78 -17.50 22.06 -3.60
N VAL A 79 -17.85 22.42 -2.36
CA VAL A 79 -16.90 23.02 -1.40
C VAL A 79 -15.71 22.09 -1.16
N GLN A 80 -15.92 20.77 -1.13
CA GLN A 80 -14.84 19.80 -0.93
C GLN A 80 -13.80 19.75 -2.06
N SER A 81 -14.16 20.23 -3.26
CA SER A 81 -13.25 20.23 -4.42
C SER A 81 -12.13 21.28 -4.34
N PHE A 82 -12.24 22.27 -3.45
CA PHE A 82 -11.30 23.39 -3.35
C PHE A 82 -10.11 23.11 -2.43
N LYS A 83 -8.98 23.76 -2.75
CA LYS A 83 -7.75 23.71 -1.96
C LYS A 83 -7.82 24.62 -0.73
N GLY A 84 -6.94 24.39 0.24
CA GLY A 84 -6.93 25.12 1.52
C GLY A 84 -6.81 26.64 1.39
N ASN A 85 -6.04 27.12 0.40
CA ASN A 85 -5.88 28.54 0.08
C ASN A 85 -7.15 29.17 -0.53
N GLU A 86 -7.92 28.41 -1.30
CA GLU A 86 -9.20 28.86 -1.87
C GLU A 86 -10.29 28.88 -0.79
N LEU A 87 -10.25 27.90 0.12
CA LEU A 87 -11.14 27.81 1.29
C LEU A 87 -10.85 28.89 2.34
N GLY A 88 -9.61 29.36 2.45
CA GLY A 88 -9.24 30.49 3.32
C GLY A 88 -9.90 31.82 2.94
N GLY A 89 -10.48 31.90 1.74
CA GLY A 89 -11.29 33.04 1.32
C GLY A 89 -12.77 32.97 1.75
N ILE A 90 -13.21 31.92 2.44
CA ILE A 90 -14.58 31.80 2.97
C ILE A 90 -14.66 32.50 4.33
N SER A 91 -15.72 33.26 4.57
CA SER A 91 -15.97 33.90 5.87
C SER A 91 -16.06 32.89 7.02
N GLU A 92 -15.56 33.24 8.22
CA GLU A 92 -15.61 32.34 9.39
C GLU A 92 -17.04 31.86 9.72
N GLY A 93 -18.04 32.74 9.52
CA GLY A 93 -19.46 32.40 9.69
C GLY A 93 -19.92 31.32 8.71
N CYS A 94 -19.59 31.45 7.42
CA CYS A 94 -19.93 30.45 6.41
C CYS A 94 -19.15 29.14 6.62
N GLN A 95 -17.88 29.18 7.02
CA GLN A 95 -17.12 27.99 7.41
C GLN A 95 -17.81 27.23 8.55
N HIS A 96 -18.26 27.93 9.59
CA HIS A 96 -18.99 27.32 10.70
C HIS A 96 -20.34 26.74 10.27
N THR A 97 -21.07 27.40 9.36
CA THR A 97 -22.31 26.88 8.77
C THR A 97 -22.07 25.59 7.98
N ILE A 98 -21.07 25.58 7.07
CA ILE A 98 -20.68 24.38 6.33
C ILE A 98 -20.32 23.24 7.28
N TRP A 99 -19.54 23.52 8.33
CA TRP A 99 -19.21 22.54 9.35
C TRP A 99 -20.45 21.99 10.05
N ARG A 100 -21.38 22.85 10.46
CA ARG A 100 -22.62 22.46 11.15
C ARG A 100 -23.49 21.54 10.27
N HIS A 101 -23.72 21.91 9.02
CA HIS A 101 -24.52 21.09 8.09
C HIS A 101 -23.83 19.75 7.78
N THR A 102 -22.49 19.74 7.68
CA THR A 102 -21.74 18.49 7.48
C THR A 102 -21.88 17.56 8.70
N MET A 103 -21.82 18.11 9.93
CA MET A 103 -22.03 17.33 11.15
C MET A 103 -23.46 16.80 11.27
N ASP A 104 -24.46 17.61 10.89
CA ASP A 104 -25.87 17.21 10.89
C ASP A 104 -26.14 16.10 9.86
N LEU A 105 -25.57 16.19 8.65
CA LEU A 105 -25.71 15.19 7.59
C LEU A 105 -25.27 13.78 8.03
N ILE A 106 -24.23 13.70 8.86
CA ILE A 106 -23.60 12.44 9.25
C ILE A 106 -23.98 12.01 10.67
N ASN A 107 -24.85 12.80 11.33
CA ASN A 107 -25.54 12.32 12.52
C ASN A 107 -26.38 11.10 12.16
N ASP A 108 -26.23 10.00 12.89
CA ASP A 108 -26.89 8.73 12.59
C ASP A 108 -28.42 8.86 12.43
N ALA A 109 -29.09 9.69 13.24
CA ALA A 109 -30.53 9.84 13.17
C ALA A 109 -30.98 10.61 11.91
N ASN A 110 -30.27 11.68 11.56
CA ASN A 110 -30.56 12.45 10.35
C ASN A 110 -30.17 11.66 9.09
N LEU A 111 -29.00 11.02 9.12
CA LEU A 111 -28.52 10.16 8.06
C LEU A 111 -29.51 9.03 7.78
N ASN A 112 -30.04 8.38 8.82
CA ASN A 112 -31.07 7.36 8.67
C ASN A 112 -32.26 7.92 7.88
N ASN A 113 -32.84 9.05 8.32
CA ASN A 113 -34.02 9.68 7.68
C ASN A 113 -33.77 10.04 6.22
N ILE A 114 -32.63 10.68 5.91
CA ILE A 114 -32.29 11.08 4.54
C ILE A 114 -32.05 9.83 3.68
N SER A 115 -31.33 8.84 4.21
CA SER A 115 -31.03 7.59 3.49
C SER A 115 -32.29 6.76 3.25
N GLN A 116 -33.27 6.75 4.15
CA GLN A 116 -34.55 6.05 3.93
C GLN A 116 -35.27 6.52 2.66
N ARG A 117 -35.16 7.80 2.29
CA ARG A 117 -35.84 8.35 1.10
C ARG A 117 -35.26 7.80 -0.20
N SER A 118 -33.95 7.60 -0.26
CA SER A 118 -33.23 7.16 -1.46
C SER A 118 -32.93 5.66 -1.49
N CYS A 119 -32.84 5.01 -0.33
CA CYS A 119 -32.45 3.60 -0.19
C CYS A 119 -33.57 2.69 0.30
N GLY A 120 -34.54 3.20 1.07
CA GLY A 120 -35.71 2.43 1.54
C GLY A 120 -35.36 1.04 2.08
N HIS A 121 -35.83 0.02 1.37
CA HIS A 121 -35.69 -1.40 1.74
C HIS A 121 -34.24 -1.93 1.71
N ASP A 122 -33.34 -1.31 0.92
CA ASP A 122 -31.94 -1.73 0.88
C ASP A 122 -31.27 -1.55 2.25
N LEU A 123 -31.60 -0.48 2.99
CA LEU A 123 -31.04 -0.24 4.33
C LEU A 123 -31.51 -1.25 5.38
N GLU A 124 -32.76 -1.71 5.27
CA GLU A 124 -33.33 -2.70 6.21
C GLU A 124 -32.57 -4.03 6.11
N ASN A 125 -32.09 -4.38 4.93
CA ASN A 125 -31.34 -5.61 4.67
C ASN A 125 -29.90 -5.58 5.21
N LEU A 126 -29.28 -4.39 5.36
CA LEU A 126 -27.91 -4.26 5.86
C LEU A 126 -27.79 -4.48 7.38
N LYS A 127 -28.91 -4.45 8.13
CA LYS A 127 -28.97 -4.61 9.60
C LYS A 127 -28.07 -3.62 10.36
N CYS A 128 -27.83 -2.43 9.80
CA CYS A 128 -27.08 -1.38 10.47
C CYS A 128 -27.89 -0.75 11.62
N LYS A 129 -27.23 -0.50 12.76
CA LYS A 129 -27.88 0.09 13.95
C LYS A 129 -27.65 1.59 13.96
N VAL A 130 -28.74 2.34 14.18
CA VAL A 130 -28.68 3.77 14.52
C VAL A 130 -28.20 3.89 15.96
N THR A 131 -27.19 4.72 16.21
CA THR A 131 -26.67 4.98 17.55
C THR A 131 -26.71 6.47 17.87
N ASP A 132 -26.53 6.84 19.15
CA ASP A 132 -26.38 8.25 19.55
C ASP A 132 -25.02 8.84 19.14
N ARG A 133 -24.12 8.03 18.57
CA ARG A 133 -22.79 8.46 18.12
C ARG A 133 -22.79 8.65 16.61
N SER A 134 -22.54 9.88 16.16
CA SER A 134 -22.41 10.22 14.74
C SER A 134 -21.36 9.34 14.04
N GLY A 135 -21.70 8.85 12.85
CA GLY A 135 -20.77 8.14 11.96
C GLY A 135 -20.80 6.62 12.05
N THR A 136 -21.47 6.05 13.06
CA THR A 136 -21.55 4.58 13.23
C THR A 136 -22.44 3.96 12.16
N LEU A 137 -23.58 4.59 11.88
CA LEU A 137 -24.48 4.16 10.82
C LEU A 137 -23.79 4.27 9.45
N LEU A 138 -23.10 5.39 9.21
CA LEU A 138 -22.37 5.60 7.97
C LEU A 138 -21.32 4.51 7.76
N ALA A 139 -20.44 4.28 8.73
CA ALA A 139 -19.42 3.24 8.66
C ALA A 139 -20.03 1.87 8.29
N CYS A 140 -21.13 1.48 8.95
CA CYS A 140 -21.82 0.23 8.64
C CYS A 140 -22.37 0.17 7.20
N ILE A 141 -22.97 1.27 6.71
CA ILE A 141 -23.48 1.33 5.33
C ILE A 141 -22.34 1.16 4.32
N LEU A 142 -21.20 1.81 4.57
CA LEU A 142 -20.01 1.75 3.71
C LEU A 142 -19.40 0.35 3.64
N ASP A 143 -19.39 -0.35 4.77
CA ASP A 143 -18.91 -1.74 4.87
C ASP A 143 -19.75 -2.70 4.05
N HIS A 144 -21.05 -2.43 3.95
CA HIS A 144 -22.00 -3.27 3.24
C HIS A 144 -22.41 -2.68 1.88
N ARG A 145 -21.72 -1.66 1.36
CA ARG A 145 -22.08 -0.97 0.11
C ARG A 145 -22.15 -1.92 -1.10
N ASP A 146 -21.31 -2.95 -1.11
CA ASP A 146 -21.28 -3.95 -2.19
C ASP A 146 -22.59 -4.81 -2.23
N ASN A 147 -23.34 -4.85 -1.12
CA ASN A 147 -24.62 -5.56 -1.02
C ASN A 147 -25.82 -4.67 -1.42
N ILE A 148 -25.60 -3.37 -1.63
CA ILE A 148 -26.63 -2.47 -2.15
C ILE A 148 -26.75 -2.76 -3.65
N HIS A 149 -27.97 -2.91 -4.15
CA HIS A 149 -28.21 -3.19 -5.58
C HIS A 149 -29.00 -2.08 -6.27
N SER A 150 -29.77 -1.27 -5.55
CA SER A 150 -30.50 -0.14 -6.09
C SER A 150 -29.56 0.94 -6.64
N SER A 151 -29.69 1.27 -7.92
CA SER A 151 -28.90 2.32 -8.57
C SER A 151 -29.11 3.71 -7.93
N PRO A 152 -30.35 4.15 -7.62
CA PRO A 152 -30.59 5.38 -6.86
C PRO A 152 -29.92 5.40 -5.49
N CYS A 153 -29.98 4.28 -4.74
CA CYS A 153 -29.33 4.20 -3.43
C CYS A 153 -27.80 4.27 -3.56
N LYS A 154 -27.21 3.54 -4.52
CA LYS A 154 -25.77 3.59 -4.80
C LYS A 154 -25.31 5.00 -5.11
N ALA A 155 -26.02 5.71 -5.99
CA ALA A 155 -25.67 7.09 -6.33
C ALA A 155 -25.75 8.00 -5.10
N PHE A 156 -26.79 7.87 -4.28
CA PHE A 156 -26.92 8.64 -3.04
C PHE A 156 -25.78 8.34 -2.06
N ILE A 157 -25.45 7.06 -1.81
CA ILE A 157 -24.36 6.67 -0.92
C ILE A 157 -23.01 7.15 -1.45
N GLN A 158 -22.75 7.10 -2.75
CA GLN A 158 -21.52 7.63 -3.35
C GLN A 158 -21.35 9.14 -3.17
N ARG A 159 -22.44 9.91 -3.30
CA ARG A 159 -22.44 11.35 -3.04
C ARG A 159 -22.21 11.66 -1.55
N LEU A 160 -22.88 10.90 -0.68
CA LEU A 160 -22.71 10.99 0.77
C LEU A 160 -21.29 10.64 1.21
N GLU A 161 -20.70 9.59 0.64
CA GLU A 161 -19.31 9.20 0.84
C GLU A 161 -18.38 10.38 0.57
N TRP A 162 -18.52 11.04 -0.59
CA TRP A 162 -17.64 12.16 -0.95
C TRP A 162 -17.63 13.27 0.10
N VAL A 163 -18.81 13.62 0.62
CA VAL A 163 -18.95 14.65 1.66
C VAL A 163 -18.42 14.16 3.00
N ALA A 164 -18.70 12.91 3.39
CA ALA A 164 -18.31 12.37 4.68
C ALA A 164 -16.80 12.06 4.81
N PHE A 165 -16.13 11.67 3.72
CA PHE A 165 -14.69 11.38 3.72
C PHE A 165 -13.80 12.63 3.74
N SER A 166 -14.41 13.82 3.76
CA SER A 166 -13.68 15.08 3.97
C SER A 166 -13.09 15.21 5.38
N ASP A 167 -13.72 14.59 6.38
CA ASP A 167 -13.28 14.59 7.79
C ASP A 167 -13.62 13.22 8.43
N PHE A 168 -12.65 12.30 8.50
CA PHE A 168 -12.87 10.90 8.94
C PHE A 168 -13.25 10.73 10.41
N ARG A 169 -13.29 11.80 11.22
CA ARG A 169 -13.99 11.82 12.53
C ARG A 169 -15.38 11.22 12.43
N LEU A 170 -15.98 11.36 11.26
CA LEU A 170 -17.32 10.96 10.88
C LEU A 170 -17.44 9.45 10.58
N ILE A 171 -16.37 8.66 10.69
CA ILE A 171 -16.34 7.21 10.44
C ILE A 171 -16.07 6.40 11.73
N ALA A 172 -15.82 7.09 12.85
CA ALA A 172 -15.60 6.55 14.20
C ALA A 172 -14.36 5.61 14.38
N HIS A 173 -13.97 5.43 15.65
CA HIS A 173 -12.83 4.67 16.21
C HIS A 173 -11.40 4.99 15.74
N PHE A 174 -11.18 5.67 14.62
CA PHE A 174 -9.82 5.98 14.17
C PHE A 174 -9.02 6.80 15.20
N LEU A 175 -9.58 7.91 15.70
CA LEU A 175 -8.89 8.76 16.67
C LEU A 175 -8.66 8.01 17.99
N ASP A 176 -9.62 7.20 18.43
CA ASP A 176 -9.49 6.38 19.64
C ASP A 176 -8.34 5.37 19.48
N ALA A 177 -8.30 4.64 18.36
CA ALA A 177 -7.32 3.61 18.05
C ALA A 177 -5.91 4.17 17.77
N CYS A 178 -5.82 5.35 17.17
CA CYS A 178 -4.55 5.94 16.73
C CYS A 178 -4.05 7.07 17.63
N SER A 179 -4.77 7.49 18.66
CA SER A 179 -4.42 8.60 19.57
C SER A 179 -2.95 8.58 20.01
N SER A 180 -2.51 7.47 20.59
CA SER A 180 -1.11 7.29 21.04
C SER A 180 -0.10 7.44 19.90
N ASN A 181 -0.41 6.92 18.72
CA ASN A 181 0.46 7.03 17.55
C ASN A 181 0.46 8.44 16.94
N ILE A 182 -0.67 9.15 16.97
CA ILE A 182 -0.78 10.54 16.53
C ILE A 182 0.18 11.41 17.36
N ASP A 183 0.17 11.23 18.68
CA ASP A 183 1.06 11.95 19.58
C ASP A 183 2.53 11.55 19.39
N LYS A 184 2.80 10.24 19.34
CA LYS A 184 4.16 9.69 19.19
C LYS A 184 4.87 10.16 17.92
N TYR A 185 4.15 10.24 16.79
CA TYR A 185 4.71 10.66 15.50
C TYR A 185 4.45 12.14 15.18
N MET A 186 3.89 12.90 16.12
CA MET A 186 3.54 14.31 15.94
C MET A 186 2.70 14.54 14.67
N CYS A 187 1.79 13.61 14.39
CA CYS A 187 0.85 13.69 13.27
C CYS A 187 -0.39 14.54 13.61
N GLY A 188 -0.50 15.03 14.84
CA GLY A 188 -1.50 16.02 15.23
C GLY A 188 -1.24 17.36 14.55
N ARG A 189 -2.24 17.94 13.89
CA ARG A 189 -2.15 19.24 13.21
C ARG A 189 -3.10 20.23 13.86
N LEU A 190 -2.57 21.39 14.26
CA LEU A 190 -3.31 22.54 14.77
C LEU A 190 -2.96 23.72 13.85
N GLN A 191 -3.76 24.00 12.82
CA GLN A 191 -3.57 25.22 12.03
C GLN A 191 -4.88 25.96 11.78
N PRO A 192 -4.94 27.30 12.02
CA PRO A 192 -6.17 28.09 11.86
C PRO A 192 -6.51 28.53 10.42
N SER A 193 -5.58 28.43 9.44
CA SER A 193 -5.75 29.06 8.11
C SER A 193 -5.61 28.14 6.90
N GLU A 194 -5.22 26.88 7.10
CA GLU A 194 -5.34 25.84 6.09
C GLU A 194 -6.39 24.87 6.61
N SER A 195 -7.41 24.58 5.81
CA SER A 195 -8.50 23.69 6.22
C SER A 195 -7.93 22.38 6.80
N LEU A 196 -8.07 22.25 8.12
CA LEU A 196 -7.75 21.10 8.94
C LEU A 196 -8.46 19.87 8.36
N THR A 197 -7.83 19.19 7.40
CA THR A 197 -8.38 17.94 6.89
C THR A 197 -7.63 16.83 7.55
N GLN A 198 -8.35 16.09 8.37
CA GLN A 198 -7.83 14.94 9.08
C GLN A 198 -7.14 13.94 8.15
N GLY A 199 -7.52 13.89 6.87
CA GLY A 199 -6.78 13.17 5.82
C GLY A 199 -5.27 13.41 5.82
N GLN A 200 -4.79 14.58 6.28
CA GLN A 200 -3.36 14.84 6.52
C GLN A 200 -2.79 14.03 7.70
N THR A 201 -3.53 13.89 8.79
CA THR A 201 -3.17 13.00 9.91
C THR A 201 -3.09 11.55 9.46
N LEU A 202 -4.07 11.06 8.69
CA LEU A 202 -4.04 9.72 8.09
C LEU A 202 -2.83 9.56 7.16
N ALA A 203 -2.60 10.52 6.26
CA ALA A 203 -1.46 10.48 5.34
C ALA A 203 -0.11 10.51 6.07
N CYS A 204 -0.01 11.26 7.18
CA CYS A 204 1.16 11.28 8.06
C CYS A 204 1.39 9.91 8.71
N LEU A 205 0.35 9.33 9.33
CA LEU A 205 0.44 8.03 9.97
C LEU A 205 0.81 6.92 8.97
N GLN A 206 0.27 6.95 7.75
CA GLN A 206 0.61 6.00 6.69
C GLN A 206 2.10 6.02 6.31
N GLN A 207 2.81 7.14 6.49
CA GLN A 207 4.27 7.19 6.28
C GLN A 207 5.04 6.40 7.34
N HIS A 208 4.43 6.18 8.50
CA HIS A 208 4.99 5.46 9.64
C HIS A 208 4.34 4.10 9.87
N ILE A 209 3.55 3.59 8.90
CA ILE A 209 2.70 2.40 9.05
C ILE A 209 3.42 1.21 9.70
N ASP A 210 4.69 0.97 9.35
CA ASP A 210 5.52 -0.14 9.86
C ASP A 210 5.85 -0.06 11.36
N LYS A 211 5.66 1.10 11.98
CA LYS A 211 6.03 1.37 13.38
C LYS A 211 4.82 1.69 14.26
N LEU A 212 3.62 1.63 13.68
CA LEU A 212 2.37 1.88 14.38
C LEU A 212 1.91 0.63 15.14
N ASP A 213 1.01 0.84 16.10
CA ASP A 213 0.42 -0.26 16.85
C ASP A 213 -0.63 -0.98 15.98
N GLU A 214 -0.79 -2.29 16.19
CA GLU A 214 -1.66 -3.16 15.38
C GLU A 214 -3.10 -2.63 15.27
N GLN A 215 -3.64 -2.09 16.37
CA GLN A 215 -4.99 -1.52 16.39
C GLN A 215 -5.11 -0.29 15.46
N CYS A 216 -4.09 0.58 15.44
CA CYS A 216 -4.07 1.74 14.56
C CYS A 216 -3.83 1.33 13.10
N GLN A 217 -2.94 0.37 12.84
CA GLN A 217 -2.72 -0.19 11.50
C GLN A 217 -4.00 -0.73 10.89
N LYS A 218 -4.77 -1.53 11.64
CA LYS A 218 -6.07 -2.08 11.19
C LYS A 218 -7.04 -0.98 10.78
N GLN A 219 -7.15 0.09 11.57
CA GLN A 219 -8.02 1.23 11.23
C GLN A 219 -7.51 1.99 10.00
N ILE A 220 -6.20 2.15 9.83
CA ILE A 220 -5.62 2.78 8.65
C ILE A 220 -5.91 1.94 7.40
N TYR A 221 -5.71 0.61 7.44
CA TYR A 221 -5.99 -0.25 6.29
C TYR A 221 -7.47 -0.24 5.94
N HIS A 222 -8.35 -0.30 6.94
CA HIS A 222 -9.78 -0.23 6.74
C HIS A 222 -10.22 1.08 6.07
N LEU A 223 -9.77 2.24 6.57
CA LEU A 223 -10.03 3.52 5.93
C LEU A 223 -9.46 3.58 4.51
N SER A 224 -8.24 3.06 4.31
CA SER A 224 -7.57 3.06 3.00
C SER A 224 -8.27 2.16 1.98
N GLU A 225 -8.87 1.05 2.43
CA GLU A 225 -9.71 0.15 1.64
C GLU A 225 -10.99 0.84 1.18
N ILE A 226 -11.66 1.59 2.07
CA ILE A 226 -12.85 2.35 1.67
C ILE A 226 -12.45 3.45 0.67
N GLN A 227 -11.36 4.16 0.93
CA GLN A 227 -10.81 5.17 0.01
C GLN A 227 -10.33 4.61 -1.34
N ALA A 228 -10.22 3.29 -1.51
CA ALA A 228 -9.73 2.67 -2.74
C ALA A 228 -10.74 2.63 -3.87
N ASP A 229 -12.02 2.83 -3.56
CA ASP A 229 -13.06 2.79 -4.57
C ASP A 229 -12.96 3.98 -5.53
N ASN A 230 -12.69 5.17 -5.01
CA ASN A 230 -12.71 6.38 -5.81
C ASN A 230 -11.58 7.30 -5.34
N ILE A 231 -10.78 7.81 -6.29
CA ILE A 231 -9.65 8.72 -6.03
C ILE A 231 -10.07 9.93 -5.20
N ILE A 232 -11.30 10.39 -5.45
CA ILE A 232 -11.98 11.48 -4.77
C ILE A 232 -11.96 11.24 -3.24
N MET A 233 -12.21 10.01 -2.77
CA MET A 233 -12.28 9.69 -1.33
C MET A 233 -10.94 9.82 -0.59
N ASP A 234 -9.81 9.78 -1.31
CA ASP A 234 -8.51 10.10 -0.76
C ASP A 234 -8.17 11.57 -1.08
N ARG A 235 -8.65 12.49 -0.24
CA ARG A 235 -8.50 13.93 -0.47
C ARG A 235 -7.07 14.37 -0.78
N GLN A 236 -6.08 13.78 -0.11
CA GLN A 236 -4.67 14.13 -0.35
C GLN A 236 -4.21 13.68 -1.73
N LEU A 237 -4.62 12.48 -2.17
CA LEU A 237 -4.35 11.99 -3.51
C LEU A 237 -5.12 12.79 -4.58
N TYR A 238 -6.41 13.05 -4.37
CA TYR A 238 -7.25 13.81 -5.29
C TYR A 238 -6.69 15.21 -5.55
N LEU A 239 -6.41 15.98 -4.49
CA LEU A 239 -5.91 17.36 -4.64
C LEU A 239 -4.55 17.43 -5.33
N ALA A 240 -3.70 16.43 -5.10
CA ALA A 240 -2.40 16.32 -5.75
C ALA A 240 -2.50 15.91 -7.22
N CYS A 241 -3.49 15.09 -7.58
CA CYS A 241 -3.59 14.45 -8.89
C CYS A 241 -4.70 14.98 -9.80
N ILE A 242 -5.57 15.91 -9.38
CA ILE A 242 -6.73 16.36 -10.19
C ILE A 242 -6.35 16.88 -11.59
N ASN A 243 -5.25 17.63 -11.67
CA ASN A 243 -4.73 18.15 -12.95
C ASN A 243 -4.13 17.02 -13.80
N ASP A 244 -3.40 16.10 -13.18
CA ASP A 244 -2.82 14.94 -13.85
C ASP A 244 -3.90 13.98 -14.35
N HIS A 245 -4.98 13.77 -13.58
CA HIS A 245 -6.16 13.02 -14.00
C HIS A 245 -6.78 13.62 -15.25
N SER A 246 -7.03 14.92 -15.26
CA SER A 246 -7.59 15.63 -16.42
C SER A 246 -6.70 15.53 -17.66
N LYS A 247 -5.38 15.40 -17.48
CA LYS A 247 -4.39 15.35 -18.55
C LYS A 247 -4.17 13.95 -19.12
N PHE A 248 -3.99 12.95 -18.25
CA PHE A 248 -3.62 11.59 -18.65
C PHE A 248 -4.83 10.67 -18.77
N CYS A 249 -5.88 10.90 -17.99
CA CYS A 249 -7.01 9.97 -17.86
C CYS A 249 -8.38 10.69 -17.99
N PRO A 250 -8.60 11.58 -18.99
CA PRO A 250 -9.81 12.43 -19.07
C PRO A 250 -11.11 11.63 -19.27
N GLU A 251 -11.03 10.48 -19.94
CA GLU A 251 -12.20 9.64 -20.26
C GLU A 251 -12.55 8.65 -19.14
N ILE A 252 -11.71 8.55 -18.10
CA ILE A 252 -11.90 7.59 -17.03
C ILE A 252 -12.73 8.23 -15.93
N ALA A 253 -13.97 7.74 -15.80
CA ALA A 253 -14.86 8.13 -14.73
C ALA A 253 -14.28 7.73 -13.35
N PRO A 254 -14.41 8.60 -12.33
CA PRO A 254 -14.10 8.26 -10.94
C PRO A 254 -14.94 7.07 -10.44
N GLY A 255 -14.32 6.18 -9.65
CA GLY A 255 -14.96 4.98 -9.11
C GLY A 255 -14.29 3.66 -9.52
N SER A 256 -14.58 2.59 -8.77
CA SER A 256 -13.99 1.25 -8.96
C SER A 256 -12.44 1.19 -8.98
N GLY A 257 -11.73 2.23 -8.54
CA GLY A 257 -10.28 2.33 -8.52
C GLY A 257 -9.63 2.60 -9.89
N ASN A 258 -10.41 2.83 -10.95
CA ASN A 258 -9.89 2.90 -12.33
C ASN A 258 -9.01 4.14 -12.58
N VAL A 259 -9.37 5.30 -12.00
CA VAL A 259 -8.56 6.52 -12.12
C VAL A 259 -7.17 6.32 -11.50
N TYR A 260 -7.10 5.70 -10.31
CA TYR A 260 -5.82 5.35 -9.68
C TYR A 260 -4.99 4.43 -10.57
N LYS A 261 -5.61 3.37 -11.12
CA LYS A 261 -4.94 2.43 -12.03
C LYS A 261 -4.38 3.13 -13.27
N CYS A 262 -5.10 4.07 -13.86
CA CYS A 262 -4.61 4.83 -15.01
C CYS A 262 -3.46 5.77 -14.64
N LEU A 263 -3.62 6.58 -13.59
CA LEU A 263 -2.55 7.48 -13.13
C LEU A 263 -1.26 6.71 -12.82
N MET A 264 -1.38 5.50 -12.27
CA MET A 264 -0.25 4.62 -12.03
C MET A 264 0.51 4.22 -13.31
N GLN A 265 -0.18 4.01 -14.43
CA GLN A 265 0.47 3.71 -15.72
C GLN A 265 1.31 4.88 -16.24
N HIS A 266 0.97 6.11 -15.83
CA HIS A 266 1.67 7.34 -16.19
C HIS A 266 2.56 7.88 -15.06
N LYS A 267 2.77 7.13 -13.96
CA LYS A 267 3.50 7.61 -12.77
C LYS A 267 4.90 8.14 -13.12
N LEU A 268 5.62 7.47 -14.02
CA LEU A 268 6.98 7.84 -14.41
C LEU A 268 7.03 8.76 -15.64
N ASP A 269 5.88 9.23 -16.13
CA ASP A 269 5.84 10.19 -17.23
C ASP A 269 6.45 11.54 -16.78
N ARG A 270 7.26 12.17 -17.65
CA ARG A 270 7.92 13.45 -17.37
C ARG A 270 6.94 14.57 -17.09
N MET A 271 5.72 14.45 -17.62
CA MET A 271 4.67 15.45 -17.54
C MET A 271 3.75 15.25 -16.32
N MET A 272 3.97 14.20 -15.53
CA MET A 272 3.27 13.91 -14.26
C MET A 272 3.84 14.78 -13.14
N SER A 273 2.98 15.40 -12.33
CA SER A 273 3.42 16.24 -11.23
C SER A 273 4.09 15.44 -10.10
N GLN A 274 5.14 16.00 -9.49
CA GLN A 274 5.82 15.36 -8.34
C GLN A 274 4.86 15.13 -7.17
N GLN A 275 3.93 16.07 -6.94
CA GLN A 275 2.93 15.95 -5.89
C GLN A 275 2.04 14.73 -6.12
N CYS A 276 1.57 14.49 -7.34
CA CYS A 276 0.79 13.30 -7.66
C CYS A 276 1.63 12.03 -7.53
N GLN A 277 2.87 12.02 -8.03
CA GLN A 277 3.78 10.86 -7.89
C GLN A 277 4.00 10.46 -6.43
N ASP A 278 4.21 11.44 -5.54
CA ASP A 278 4.43 11.20 -4.11
C ASP A 278 3.18 10.61 -3.44
N GLN A 279 1.98 11.08 -3.81
CA GLN A 279 0.73 10.56 -3.28
C GLN A 279 0.39 9.16 -3.82
N LEU A 280 0.68 8.90 -5.10
CA LEU A 280 0.59 7.57 -5.69
C LEU A 280 1.52 6.60 -4.96
N LEU A 281 2.76 7.01 -4.69
CA LEU A 281 3.73 6.22 -3.93
C LEU A 281 3.28 5.98 -2.47
N ARG A 282 2.76 7.00 -1.78
CA ARG A 282 2.17 6.84 -0.43
C ARG A 282 1.15 5.72 -0.45
N ARG A 283 0.25 5.74 -1.44
CA ARG A 283 -0.79 4.72 -1.59
C ARG A 283 -0.24 3.34 -1.92
N GLN A 284 0.75 3.24 -2.81
CA GLN A 284 1.41 1.96 -3.12
C GLN A 284 2.08 1.33 -1.89
N LYS A 285 2.68 2.14 -1.01
CA LYS A 285 3.27 1.63 0.24
C LYS A 285 2.24 0.98 1.16
N VAL A 286 1.03 1.57 1.24
CA VAL A 286 -0.07 0.98 2.03
C VAL A 286 -0.58 -0.30 1.37
N ILE A 287 -0.75 -0.32 0.04
CA ILE A 287 -1.15 -1.51 -0.73
C ILE A 287 -0.15 -2.66 -0.54
N ALA A 288 1.15 -2.37 -0.52
CA ALA A 288 2.19 -3.39 -0.30
C ALA A 288 2.08 -4.06 1.08
N ARG A 289 1.48 -3.39 2.08
CA ARG A 289 1.25 -3.94 3.42
C ARG A 289 -0.07 -4.68 3.54
N ASP A 290 -1.12 -4.18 2.92
CA ASP A 290 -2.43 -4.82 2.91
C ASP A 290 -3.04 -4.78 1.51
N TYR A 291 -3.18 -5.97 0.92
CA TYR A 291 -3.66 -6.13 -0.44
C TYR A 291 -5.10 -5.60 -0.63
N ARG A 292 -5.91 -5.54 0.45
CA ARG A 292 -7.31 -5.07 0.40
C ARG A 292 -7.41 -3.62 -0.04
N VAL A 293 -6.37 -2.83 0.20
CA VAL A 293 -6.28 -1.43 -0.22
C VAL A 293 -6.19 -1.29 -1.75
N SER A 294 -5.87 -2.36 -2.48
CA SER A 294 -6.02 -2.41 -3.93
C SER A 294 -7.40 -2.92 -4.32
N LYS A 295 -8.31 -2.02 -4.71
CA LYS A 295 -9.70 -2.39 -5.10
C LYS A 295 -9.74 -3.40 -6.25
N GLY A 296 -8.90 -3.22 -7.28
CA GLY A 296 -8.80 -4.13 -8.43
C GLY A 296 -8.41 -5.54 -8.03
N LEU A 297 -7.29 -5.68 -7.33
CA LEU A 297 -6.78 -6.96 -6.85
C LEU A 297 -7.73 -7.64 -5.85
N ALA A 298 -8.19 -6.89 -4.84
CA ALA A 298 -9.09 -7.41 -3.82
C ALA A 298 -10.39 -7.95 -4.42
N ARG A 299 -10.94 -7.28 -5.45
CA ARG A 299 -12.12 -7.73 -6.18
C ARG A 299 -11.82 -8.97 -7.04
N ALA A 300 -10.78 -8.90 -7.87
CA ALA A 300 -10.47 -9.97 -8.82
C ALA A 300 -10.07 -11.28 -8.12
N CYS A 301 -9.35 -11.19 -7.01
CA CYS A 301 -8.84 -12.35 -6.28
C CYS A 301 -9.76 -12.82 -5.13
N LYS A 302 -10.91 -12.17 -4.89
CA LYS A 302 -11.77 -12.43 -3.72
C LYS A 302 -12.13 -13.91 -3.55
N GLU A 303 -12.59 -14.53 -4.61
CA GLU A 303 -13.05 -15.93 -4.58
C GLU A 303 -11.87 -16.91 -4.66
N ASP A 304 -10.81 -16.58 -5.39
CA ASP A 304 -9.58 -17.38 -5.46
C ASP A 304 -8.89 -17.51 -4.09
N ILE A 305 -8.78 -16.39 -3.37
CA ILE A 305 -8.17 -16.35 -2.03
C ILE A 305 -8.91 -17.28 -1.07
N LYS A 306 -10.24 -17.31 -1.14
CA LYS A 306 -11.09 -18.20 -0.32
C LYS A 306 -10.97 -19.65 -0.79
N ALA A 307 -11.16 -19.90 -2.07
CA ALA A 307 -11.19 -21.25 -2.64
C ALA A 307 -9.86 -21.98 -2.44
N PHE A 308 -8.74 -21.29 -2.70
CA PHE A 308 -7.41 -21.88 -2.64
C PHE A 308 -6.67 -21.61 -1.34
N HIS A 309 -7.33 -20.95 -0.38
CA HIS A 309 -6.82 -20.72 0.97
C HIS A 309 -5.44 -20.05 0.96
N CYS A 310 -5.27 -19.00 0.14
CA CYS A 310 -4.01 -18.25 0.03
C CYS A 310 -3.58 -17.59 1.36
N ARG A 311 -4.39 -17.71 2.43
CA ARG A 311 -4.20 -17.13 3.77
C ARG A 311 -3.63 -18.10 4.81
N ARG A 312 -3.50 -19.39 4.51
CA ARG A 312 -3.30 -20.47 5.51
C ARG A 312 -2.03 -20.38 6.37
N ASP A 313 -1.03 -19.63 5.96
CA ASP A 313 0.26 -19.55 6.65
C ASP A 313 0.33 -18.41 7.70
N VAL A 314 -0.78 -17.70 7.94
CA VAL A 314 -0.89 -16.69 9.00
C VAL A 314 -1.97 -17.15 9.97
N SER A 315 -1.68 -17.06 11.28
CA SER A 315 -2.69 -17.21 12.35
C SER A 315 -3.97 -16.47 11.94
N ASP A 316 -5.13 -17.10 12.13
CA ASP A 316 -6.45 -16.81 11.54
C ASP A 316 -6.99 -15.36 11.59
N GLU A 317 -6.24 -14.35 12.07
CA GLU A 317 -6.66 -12.94 12.14
C GLU A 317 -5.55 -11.90 11.87
N LYS A 318 -4.40 -12.25 11.27
CA LYS A 318 -3.24 -11.34 11.21
C LYS A 318 -2.85 -10.94 9.78
N ASP A 319 -3.00 -9.65 9.48
CA ASP A 319 -2.44 -8.84 8.38
C ASP A 319 -1.87 -9.61 7.18
N ILE A 320 -2.73 -9.84 6.17
CA ILE A 320 -2.32 -10.49 4.92
C ILE A 320 -1.58 -9.48 4.04
N ARG A 321 -0.27 -9.69 3.90
CA ARG A 321 0.58 -8.87 3.03
C ARG A 321 0.30 -9.14 1.55
N LEU A 322 0.51 -8.14 0.70
CA LEU A 322 0.43 -8.28 -0.76
C LEU A 322 1.29 -9.44 -1.26
N ALA A 323 2.52 -9.55 -0.76
CA ALA A 323 3.45 -10.63 -1.09
C ALA A 323 2.82 -12.02 -0.99
N GLN A 324 2.03 -12.29 0.05
CA GLN A 324 1.40 -13.60 0.25
C GLN A 324 0.35 -13.90 -0.83
N ILE A 325 -0.42 -12.88 -1.25
CA ILE A 325 -1.38 -13.01 -2.34
C ILE A 325 -0.66 -13.21 -3.66
N LEU A 326 0.40 -12.43 -3.94
CA LEU A 326 1.16 -12.52 -5.18
C LEU A 326 1.85 -13.87 -5.38
N LEU A 327 2.13 -14.57 -4.29
CA LEU A 327 2.71 -15.90 -4.36
C LEU A 327 1.64 -16.97 -4.71
N CYS A 328 0.34 -16.71 -4.55
CA CYS A 328 -0.69 -17.75 -4.68
C CYS A 328 -0.76 -18.37 -6.10
N THR A 329 -0.62 -19.70 -6.20
CA THR A 329 -0.36 -20.39 -7.49
C THR A 329 -1.61 -20.80 -8.28
N LYS A 330 -2.77 -20.92 -7.63
CA LYS A 330 -4.03 -21.30 -8.28
C LYS A 330 -4.97 -20.11 -8.23
N VAL A 331 -5.13 -19.43 -9.35
CA VAL A 331 -5.99 -18.23 -9.47
C VAL A 331 -6.65 -18.17 -10.85
N THR A 332 -7.75 -17.44 -10.94
CA THR A 332 -8.41 -17.10 -12.21
C THR A 332 -7.56 -16.14 -13.04
N LYS A 333 -7.88 -16.02 -14.35
CA LYS A 333 -7.20 -15.09 -15.25
C LYS A 333 -7.30 -13.64 -14.79
N ASP A 334 -8.46 -13.23 -14.26
CA ASP A 334 -8.68 -11.86 -13.80
C ASP A 334 -7.82 -11.54 -12.58
N CYS A 335 -7.76 -12.45 -11.61
CA CYS A 335 -6.85 -12.31 -10.46
C CYS A 335 -5.38 -12.30 -10.91
N GLN A 336 -4.99 -13.20 -11.83
CA GLN A 336 -3.62 -13.26 -12.37
C GLN A 336 -3.20 -11.94 -13.04
N MET A 337 -4.10 -11.30 -13.79
CA MET A 337 -3.80 -10.01 -14.44
C MET A 337 -3.52 -8.91 -13.41
N GLU A 338 -4.33 -8.83 -12.33
CA GLU A 338 -4.08 -7.88 -11.25
C GLU A 338 -2.79 -8.21 -10.49
N MET A 339 -2.49 -9.50 -10.26
CA MET A 339 -1.23 -9.92 -9.65
C MET A 339 -0.01 -9.51 -10.49
N VAL A 340 -0.05 -9.71 -11.80
CA VAL A 340 1.05 -9.29 -12.71
C VAL A 340 1.28 -7.79 -12.65
N GLU A 341 0.22 -6.98 -12.56
CA GLU A 341 0.37 -5.52 -12.41
C GLU A 341 1.05 -5.15 -11.09
N HIS A 342 0.67 -5.78 -9.98
CA HIS A 342 1.31 -5.54 -8.67
C HIS A 342 2.75 -6.04 -8.61
N ARG A 343 3.05 -7.17 -9.25
CA ARG A 343 4.43 -7.68 -9.41
C ARG A 343 5.30 -6.69 -10.16
N LYS A 344 4.77 -6.11 -11.25
CA LYS A 344 5.44 -5.06 -12.01
C LYS A 344 5.72 -3.82 -11.16
N ILE A 345 4.72 -3.38 -10.40
CA ILE A 345 4.85 -2.27 -9.47
C ILE A 345 5.99 -2.50 -8.46
N LEU A 346 6.11 -3.72 -7.91
CA LEU A 346 7.19 -4.06 -6.96
C LEU A 346 8.58 -4.01 -7.61
N MET A 347 8.71 -4.45 -8.87
CA MET A 347 9.97 -4.38 -9.63
C MET A 347 10.30 -2.99 -10.15
N GLU A 348 9.32 -2.09 -10.23
CA GLU A 348 9.53 -0.71 -10.69
C GLU A 348 10.11 0.19 -9.58
N ASP A 349 9.73 -0.06 -8.32
CA ASP A 349 10.06 0.83 -7.20
C ASP A 349 10.44 0.05 -5.94
N TYR A 350 11.74 0.00 -5.66
CA TYR A 350 12.31 -0.71 -4.51
C TYR A 350 11.74 -0.23 -3.17
N ARG A 351 11.22 1.00 -3.09
CA ARG A 351 10.67 1.61 -1.87
C ARG A 351 9.39 0.91 -1.39
N LEU A 352 8.80 0.07 -2.22
CA LEU A 352 7.62 -0.73 -1.88
C LEU A 352 7.98 -2.00 -1.12
N SER A 353 9.24 -2.44 -1.17
CA SER A 353 9.75 -3.65 -0.55
C SER A 353 10.49 -3.29 0.76
N PRO A 354 9.89 -3.52 1.95
CA PRO A 354 10.43 -3.10 3.25
C PRO A 354 11.79 -3.71 3.56
N GLU A 355 11.95 -4.97 3.17
CA GLU A 355 13.16 -5.73 3.33
C GLU A 355 14.29 -5.05 2.55
N ILE A 356 14.04 -4.55 1.33
CA ILE A 356 15.06 -3.81 0.58
C ILE A 356 15.35 -2.46 1.25
N VAL A 357 14.32 -1.67 1.59
CA VAL A 357 14.52 -0.35 2.21
C VAL A 357 15.31 -0.46 3.53
N SER A 358 15.05 -1.49 4.33
CA SER A 358 15.70 -1.68 5.63
C SER A 358 17.05 -2.41 5.54
N GLN A 359 17.21 -3.38 4.65
CA GLN A 359 18.39 -4.27 4.60
C GLN A 359 19.41 -3.87 3.53
N CYS A 360 19.04 -3.02 2.57
CA CYS A 360 19.92 -2.55 1.49
C CYS A 360 20.29 -1.07 1.58
N SER A 361 19.87 -0.32 2.61
CA SER A 361 20.10 1.13 2.68
C SER A 361 21.57 1.56 2.54
N GLU A 362 22.48 0.85 3.23
CA GLU A 362 23.92 1.07 3.14
C GLU A 362 24.49 0.64 1.79
N ASP A 363 24.03 -0.51 1.27
CA ASP A 363 24.47 -1.06 -0.01
C ASP A 363 24.05 -0.16 -1.18
N ILE A 364 22.81 0.36 -1.18
CA ILE A 364 22.32 1.33 -2.15
C ILE A 364 23.23 2.56 -2.14
N THR A 365 23.49 3.13 -0.97
CA THR A 365 24.34 4.33 -0.85
C THR A 365 25.77 4.10 -1.34
N LYS A 366 26.30 2.90 -1.10
CA LYS A 366 27.68 2.54 -1.42
C LYS A 366 27.87 2.20 -2.91
N PHE A 367 26.92 1.50 -3.51
CA PHE A 367 27.09 0.89 -4.83
C PHE A 367 26.23 1.55 -5.92
N CYS A 368 25.04 2.02 -5.58
CA CYS A 368 24.12 2.61 -6.52
C CYS A 368 24.21 4.14 -6.39
N ASN A 369 24.74 4.79 -7.42
CA ASN A 369 24.96 6.25 -7.46
C ASN A 369 23.64 7.04 -7.53
N GLY A 370 22.77 6.88 -6.54
CA GLY A 370 21.48 7.55 -6.42
C GLY A 370 20.28 6.60 -6.41
N LEU A 371 19.11 7.18 -6.12
CA LEU A 371 17.83 6.49 -6.07
C LEU A 371 17.14 6.64 -7.42
N GLU A 372 17.32 5.67 -8.30
CA GLU A 372 16.67 5.66 -9.61
C GLU A 372 15.39 4.82 -9.58
N VAL A 373 14.31 5.39 -10.13
CA VAL A 373 13.01 4.74 -10.33
C VAL A 373 12.99 3.91 -11.62
N GLY A 374 11.96 3.09 -11.82
CA GLY A 374 11.84 2.26 -13.03
C GLY A 374 12.66 0.98 -12.97
N GLY A 375 12.90 0.44 -11.76
CA GLY A 375 13.63 -0.82 -11.53
C GLY A 375 15.15 -0.70 -11.56
N LYS A 376 15.72 0.43 -11.94
CA LYS A 376 17.19 0.61 -12.05
C LYS A 376 17.94 0.38 -10.75
N THR A 377 17.42 0.88 -9.61
CA THR A 377 18.03 0.61 -8.29
C THR A 377 18.04 -0.89 -7.98
N ILE A 378 16.98 -1.62 -8.35
CA ILE A 378 16.89 -3.08 -8.15
C ILE A 378 17.95 -3.79 -9.00
N HIS A 379 18.07 -3.43 -10.28
CA HIS A 379 19.09 -4.01 -11.17
C HIS A 379 20.52 -3.66 -10.74
N CYS A 380 20.77 -2.46 -10.23
CA CYS A 380 22.05 -2.12 -9.61
C CYS A 380 22.39 -3.05 -8.43
N LEU A 381 21.43 -3.27 -7.52
CA LEU A 381 21.64 -4.22 -6.42
C LEU A 381 21.89 -5.64 -6.92
N MET A 382 21.14 -6.09 -7.93
CA MET A 382 21.33 -7.39 -8.58
C MET A 382 22.73 -7.53 -9.19
N GLU A 383 23.20 -6.49 -9.89
CA GLU A 383 24.53 -6.43 -10.46
C GLU A 383 25.59 -6.61 -9.39
N HIS A 384 25.47 -5.89 -8.27
CA HIS A 384 26.38 -5.99 -7.14
C HIS A 384 26.18 -7.24 -6.26
N THR A 385 25.31 -8.19 -6.63
CA THR A 385 25.30 -9.51 -5.98
C THR A 385 26.28 -10.50 -6.60
N ARG A 386 26.68 -10.28 -7.86
CA ARG A 386 27.46 -11.20 -8.70
C ARG A 386 28.99 -11.14 -8.53
N PRO A 387 29.65 -9.99 -8.23
CA PRO A 387 31.10 -9.89 -8.24
C PRO A 387 31.80 -10.94 -7.38
N ARG A 388 32.95 -11.45 -7.83
CA ARG A 388 33.73 -12.42 -7.04
C ARG A 388 34.33 -11.81 -5.78
N LYS A 389 34.76 -10.55 -5.86
CA LYS A 389 35.41 -9.84 -4.75
C LYS A 389 34.36 -9.36 -3.75
N LYS A 390 34.48 -9.82 -2.49
CA LYS A 390 33.53 -9.50 -1.41
C LYS A 390 33.35 -7.99 -1.19
N ARG A 391 34.39 -7.18 -1.42
CA ARG A 391 34.34 -5.71 -1.26
C ARG A 391 33.43 -4.98 -2.26
N GLU A 392 33.19 -5.61 -3.42
CA GLU A 392 32.37 -5.12 -4.54
C GLU A 392 30.95 -5.72 -4.50
N ARG A 393 30.64 -6.53 -3.47
CA ARG A 393 29.33 -7.16 -3.29
C ARG A 393 28.48 -6.45 -2.26
N VAL A 394 27.17 -6.47 -2.47
CA VAL A 394 26.18 -6.10 -1.45
C VAL A 394 26.26 -7.02 -0.23
N SER A 395 25.74 -6.56 0.90
CA SER A 395 25.63 -7.35 2.11
C SER A 395 24.76 -8.60 1.91
N PHE A 396 24.99 -9.63 2.72
CA PHE A 396 24.16 -10.84 2.69
C PHE A 396 22.69 -10.56 3.00
N LYS A 397 22.40 -9.59 3.88
CA LYS A 397 21.02 -9.19 4.19
C LYS A 397 20.35 -8.60 2.95
N CYS A 398 21.03 -7.66 2.28
CA CYS A 398 20.51 -7.08 1.05
C CYS A 398 20.33 -8.11 -0.06
N GLN A 399 21.29 -9.02 -0.26
CA GLN A 399 21.16 -10.08 -1.27
C GLN A 399 19.88 -10.93 -1.03
N ARG A 400 19.56 -11.24 0.23
CA ARG A 400 18.33 -11.99 0.58
C ARG A 400 17.06 -11.17 0.35
N ALA A 401 17.11 -9.86 0.62
CA ALA A 401 15.99 -8.98 0.31
C ALA A 401 15.71 -8.92 -1.20
N VAL A 402 16.75 -8.84 -2.03
CA VAL A 402 16.63 -8.88 -3.50
C VAL A 402 16.09 -10.24 -3.97
N GLU A 403 16.58 -11.35 -3.42
CA GLU A 403 16.07 -12.71 -3.72
C GLU A 403 14.59 -12.85 -3.38
N THR A 404 14.16 -12.29 -2.24
CA THR A 404 12.76 -12.28 -1.81
C THR A 404 11.90 -11.47 -2.79
N LEU A 405 12.37 -10.29 -3.21
CA LEU A 405 11.67 -9.48 -4.21
C LEU A 405 11.52 -10.23 -5.55
N VAL A 406 12.60 -10.84 -6.06
CA VAL A 406 12.55 -11.63 -7.31
C VAL A 406 11.50 -12.74 -7.23
N LYS A 407 11.38 -13.38 -6.06
CA LYS A 407 10.35 -14.39 -5.79
C LYS A 407 8.95 -13.81 -5.81
N GLU A 408 8.71 -12.74 -5.05
CA GLU A 408 7.39 -12.12 -4.90
C GLU A 408 6.90 -11.51 -6.23
N ALA A 409 7.81 -10.92 -7.00
CA ALA A 409 7.55 -10.36 -8.31
C ALA A 409 7.43 -11.41 -9.42
N ASP A 410 7.83 -12.65 -9.18
CA ASP A 410 7.84 -13.73 -10.19
C ASP A 410 8.66 -13.37 -11.44
N ALA A 411 9.74 -12.60 -11.25
CA ALA A 411 10.57 -12.08 -12.34
C ALA A 411 11.35 -13.18 -13.10
N GLY A 412 11.49 -14.36 -12.50
CA GLY A 412 12.03 -15.56 -13.15
C GLY A 412 11.07 -16.21 -14.14
N GLU A 413 9.75 -16.10 -13.92
CA GLU A 413 8.74 -16.69 -14.82
C GLU A 413 8.29 -15.71 -15.92
N ASP A 414 8.05 -14.45 -15.56
CA ASP A 414 7.41 -13.51 -16.46
C ASP A 414 8.24 -12.24 -16.66
N TRP A 415 9.01 -12.20 -17.74
CA TRP A 415 9.84 -11.04 -18.12
C TRP A 415 9.08 -9.70 -18.17
N ARG A 416 7.76 -9.71 -18.32
CA ARG A 416 6.93 -8.50 -18.42
C ARG A 416 6.83 -7.72 -17.12
N VAL A 417 7.02 -8.41 -15.98
CA VAL A 417 6.96 -7.79 -14.64
C VAL A 417 8.19 -6.95 -14.36
N ASP A 418 9.32 -7.22 -14.99
CA ASP A 418 10.55 -6.47 -14.81
C ASP A 418 10.64 -5.37 -15.88
N PRO A 419 10.51 -4.07 -15.52
CA PRO A 419 10.54 -2.99 -16.50
C PRO A 419 11.88 -2.87 -17.23
N VAL A 420 13.01 -3.12 -16.53
CA VAL A 420 14.36 -2.98 -17.09
C VAL A 420 14.62 -4.14 -18.06
N LEU A 421 14.32 -5.37 -17.65
CA LEU A 421 14.41 -6.53 -18.53
C LEU A 421 13.48 -6.38 -19.73
N ARG A 422 12.25 -5.90 -19.53
CA ARG A 422 11.29 -5.71 -20.62
C ARG A 422 11.80 -4.70 -21.65
N GLU A 423 12.30 -3.56 -21.20
CA GLU A 423 12.85 -2.54 -22.09
C GLU A 423 14.06 -3.07 -22.87
N ALA A 424 15.00 -3.71 -22.17
CA ALA A 424 16.24 -4.21 -22.78
C ALA A 424 15.99 -5.37 -23.76
N CYS A 425 15.11 -6.31 -23.42
CA CYS A 425 14.89 -7.54 -24.19
C CYS A 425 13.76 -7.46 -25.22
N LYS A 426 12.94 -6.42 -25.23
CA LYS A 426 11.85 -6.29 -26.20
C LYS A 426 12.29 -6.48 -27.67
N PRO A 427 13.40 -5.89 -28.15
CA PRO A 427 13.87 -6.12 -29.53
C PRO A 427 14.21 -7.59 -29.82
N VAL A 428 14.76 -8.31 -28.84
CA VAL A 428 15.08 -9.75 -28.98
C VAL A 428 13.79 -10.57 -28.99
N VAL A 429 12.83 -10.24 -28.12
CA VAL A 429 11.52 -10.91 -28.11
C VAL A 429 10.80 -10.72 -29.43
N ASP A 430 10.71 -9.49 -29.94
CA ASP A 430 9.97 -9.16 -31.15
C ASP A 430 10.59 -9.80 -32.42
N ASN A 431 11.92 -10.01 -32.45
CA ASN A 431 12.62 -10.57 -33.60
C ASN A 431 12.83 -12.09 -33.52
N SER A 432 13.12 -12.63 -32.33
CA SER A 432 13.57 -14.01 -32.15
C SER A 432 12.63 -14.88 -31.31
N CYS A 433 11.72 -14.30 -30.55
CA CYS A 433 10.74 -15.03 -29.71
C CYS A 433 9.27 -14.67 -30.01
N LYS A 434 8.98 -14.04 -31.14
CA LYS A 434 7.65 -13.51 -31.49
C LYS A 434 6.52 -14.55 -31.48
N ASP A 435 6.85 -15.78 -31.86
CA ASP A 435 5.88 -16.88 -31.99
C ASP A 435 5.72 -17.65 -30.66
N VAL A 436 6.48 -17.29 -29.63
CA VAL A 436 6.43 -17.93 -28.31
C VAL A 436 5.24 -17.37 -27.54
N ARG A 437 4.30 -18.25 -27.19
CA ARG A 437 3.17 -17.88 -26.33
C ARG A 437 3.67 -17.59 -24.92
N GLY A 438 3.25 -16.45 -24.36
CA GLY A 438 3.54 -16.09 -22.96
C GLY A 438 3.00 -17.08 -21.93
N GLY A 439 3.54 -17.05 -20.71
CA GLY A 439 3.21 -17.95 -19.60
C GLY A 439 4.16 -19.14 -19.47
N ASP A 440 4.20 -19.76 -18.28
CA ASP A 440 5.08 -20.88 -17.93
C ASP A 440 6.56 -20.62 -18.28
N ALA A 441 7.08 -19.42 -18.06
CA ALA A 441 8.47 -19.06 -18.39
C ALA A 441 8.90 -19.25 -19.86
N ARG A 442 8.00 -19.54 -20.81
CA ARG A 442 8.41 -19.89 -22.20
C ARG A 442 9.20 -18.79 -22.90
N VAL A 443 8.80 -17.53 -22.71
CA VAL A 443 9.54 -16.39 -23.30
C VAL A 443 10.89 -16.22 -22.61
N MET A 444 10.96 -16.42 -21.28
CA MET A 444 12.23 -16.43 -20.55
C MET A 444 13.16 -17.54 -21.06
N SER A 445 12.66 -18.75 -21.28
CA SER A 445 13.43 -19.85 -21.87
C SER A 445 13.96 -19.50 -23.26
N CYS A 446 13.12 -18.92 -24.12
CA CYS A 446 13.55 -18.46 -25.44
C CYS A 446 14.67 -17.40 -25.35
N LEU A 447 14.54 -16.42 -24.45
CA LEU A 447 15.58 -15.42 -24.22
C LEU A 447 16.89 -16.07 -23.74
N MET A 448 16.82 -17.04 -22.83
CA MET A 448 18.00 -17.79 -22.36
C MET A 448 18.68 -18.57 -23.48
N GLU A 449 17.92 -19.14 -24.43
CA GLU A 449 18.48 -19.83 -25.61
C GLU A 449 19.21 -18.90 -26.58
N LYS A 450 18.94 -17.58 -26.52
CA LYS A 450 19.62 -16.58 -27.37
C LYS A 450 20.87 -15.99 -26.71
N LEU A 451 21.16 -16.30 -25.46
CA LEU A 451 22.38 -15.84 -24.79
C LEU A 451 23.63 -16.22 -25.59
N GLY A 452 24.54 -15.25 -25.78
CA GLY A 452 25.78 -15.44 -26.54
C GLY A 452 25.60 -15.59 -28.06
N THR A 453 24.39 -15.36 -28.61
CA THR A 453 24.13 -15.34 -30.05
C THR A 453 24.09 -13.91 -30.60
N ASP A 454 24.29 -13.74 -31.92
CA ASP A 454 24.23 -12.43 -32.59
C ASP A 454 22.84 -11.75 -32.53
N HIS A 455 21.81 -12.49 -32.11
CA HIS A 455 20.45 -11.97 -31.93
C HIS A 455 20.24 -11.32 -30.55
N MET A 456 21.18 -11.51 -29.61
CA MET A 456 21.10 -10.96 -28.26
C MET A 456 21.77 -9.59 -28.21
N THR A 457 21.09 -8.63 -27.59
CA THR A 457 21.67 -7.31 -27.31
C THR A 457 22.43 -7.35 -25.99
N GLU A 458 23.53 -6.60 -25.88
CA GLU A 458 24.31 -6.50 -24.63
C GLU A 458 23.44 -6.07 -23.44
N ALA A 459 22.53 -5.12 -23.65
CA ALA A 459 21.60 -4.68 -22.62
C ALA A 459 20.64 -5.78 -22.17
N CYS A 460 20.08 -6.56 -23.11
CA CYS A 460 19.20 -7.68 -22.76
C CYS A 460 19.97 -8.79 -22.05
N GLU A 461 21.16 -9.14 -22.54
CA GLU A 461 22.03 -10.13 -21.91
C GLU A 461 22.36 -9.75 -20.47
N LEU A 462 22.77 -8.49 -20.22
CA LEU A 462 23.08 -8.02 -18.88
C LEU A 462 21.90 -8.16 -17.91
N ALA A 463 20.73 -7.66 -18.31
CA ALA A 463 19.51 -7.72 -17.50
C ALA A 463 19.04 -9.17 -17.27
N LEU A 464 19.10 -10.01 -18.32
CA LEU A 464 18.68 -11.41 -18.24
C LEU A 464 19.58 -12.21 -17.30
N VAL A 465 20.90 -12.02 -17.37
CA VAL A 465 21.85 -12.73 -16.49
C VAL A 465 21.75 -12.25 -15.03
N GLN A 466 21.37 -11.00 -14.78
CA GLN A 466 21.07 -10.51 -13.43
C GLN A 466 19.92 -11.29 -12.79
N ILE A 467 18.82 -11.54 -13.52
CA ILE A 467 17.70 -12.38 -13.04
C ILE A 467 18.11 -13.85 -12.96
N GLN A 468 18.78 -14.37 -13.99
CA GLN A 468 19.25 -15.75 -14.04
C GLN A 468 20.10 -16.13 -12.83
N TYR A 469 20.92 -15.19 -12.33
CA TYR A 469 21.76 -15.40 -11.16
C TYR A 469 20.96 -15.83 -9.92
N PHE A 470 19.74 -15.30 -9.72
CA PHE A 470 18.88 -15.70 -8.62
C PHE A 470 18.16 -17.01 -8.95
N VAL A 471 17.56 -17.12 -10.14
CA VAL A 471 16.81 -18.32 -10.57
C VAL A 471 17.66 -19.59 -10.53
N ALA A 472 18.93 -19.51 -10.93
CA ALA A 472 19.85 -20.65 -10.93
C ALA A 472 20.28 -21.09 -9.51
N ARG A 473 20.08 -20.26 -8.48
CA ARG A 473 20.56 -20.50 -7.11
C ARG A 473 19.45 -20.93 -6.15
N ASP A 474 18.20 -20.65 -6.49
CA ASP A 474 17.04 -21.17 -5.78
C ASP A 474 16.07 -21.82 -6.79
N TYR A 475 16.01 -23.15 -6.77
CA TYR A 475 15.12 -23.91 -7.65
C TYR A 475 13.64 -23.56 -7.44
N LYS A 476 13.26 -22.91 -6.32
CA LYS A 476 11.90 -22.40 -6.08
C LYS A 476 11.55 -21.19 -6.95
N LEU A 477 12.56 -20.49 -7.47
CA LEU A 477 12.40 -19.36 -8.39
C LEU A 477 12.25 -19.81 -9.85
N ASP A 478 12.42 -21.10 -10.13
CA ASP A 478 12.05 -21.72 -11.41
C ASP A 478 10.72 -22.46 -11.23
N PRO A 479 9.59 -21.91 -11.72
CA PRO A 479 8.27 -22.50 -11.53
C PRO A 479 8.11 -23.86 -12.21
N GLN A 480 8.78 -24.11 -13.34
CA GLN A 480 8.69 -25.39 -14.03
C GLN A 480 9.39 -26.46 -13.22
N LEU A 481 10.62 -26.17 -12.82
CA LEU A 481 11.45 -27.06 -12.00
C LEU A 481 10.80 -27.29 -10.63
N TYR A 482 10.31 -26.24 -9.97
CA TYR A 482 9.65 -26.36 -8.68
C TYR A 482 8.39 -27.22 -8.77
N ARG A 483 7.53 -27.00 -9.79
CA ARG A 483 6.31 -27.82 -9.99
C ARG A 483 6.62 -29.30 -10.16
N GLN A 484 7.66 -29.63 -10.91
CA GLN A 484 8.03 -31.02 -11.22
C GLN A 484 8.82 -31.69 -10.11
N CYS A 485 9.69 -30.95 -9.43
CA CYS A 485 10.69 -31.52 -8.53
C CYS A 485 10.47 -31.22 -7.06
N ARG A 486 9.44 -30.46 -6.64
CA ARG A 486 9.22 -30.16 -5.21
C ARG A 486 9.08 -31.41 -4.34
N ASP A 487 8.35 -32.42 -4.81
CA ASP A 487 8.07 -33.62 -4.01
C ASP A 487 9.32 -34.48 -3.90
N ASP A 488 10.12 -34.55 -4.98
CA ASP A 488 11.44 -35.17 -4.98
C ASP A 488 12.45 -34.39 -4.15
N ALA A 489 12.38 -33.06 -4.13
CA ALA A 489 13.24 -32.24 -3.28
C ALA A 489 12.97 -32.54 -1.80
N VAL A 490 11.71 -32.66 -1.39
CA VAL A 490 11.33 -33.02 -0.02
C VAL A 490 11.74 -34.47 0.29
N ARG A 491 11.46 -35.40 -0.63
CA ARG A 491 11.66 -36.84 -0.42
C ARG A 491 13.12 -37.29 -0.51
N LEU A 492 13.88 -36.78 -1.46
CA LEU A 492 15.24 -37.22 -1.80
C LEU A 492 16.31 -36.28 -1.24
N CYS A 493 16.00 -34.99 -1.12
CA CYS A 493 16.96 -33.95 -0.75
C CYS A 493 16.60 -33.27 0.59
N HIS A 494 15.62 -33.82 1.32
CA HIS A 494 15.16 -33.32 2.62
C HIS A 494 14.78 -31.83 2.64
N ALA A 495 14.27 -31.30 1.51
CA ALA A 495 13.77 -29.94 1.46
C ALA A 495 12.54 -29.77 2.38
N LYS A 496 12.36 -28.55 2.89
CA LYS A 496 11.18 -28.21 3.71
C LYS A 496 9.90 -28.37 2.89
N LYS A 497 8.87 -28.93 3.53
CA LYS A 497 7.55 -29.16 2.92
C LYS A 497 6.73 -27.87 2.77
N VAL A 498 7.00 -26.86 3.59
CA VAL A 498 6.27 -25.58 3.61
C VAL A 498 6.96 -24.58 2.69
N TRP A 499 6.16 -23.88 1.88
CA TRP A 499 6.60 -22.99 0.81
C TRP A 499 6.89 -21.55 1.27
N ALA A 500 6.25 -21.12 2.36
CA ALA A 500 6.57 -19.91 3.12
C ALA A 500 7.55 -20.27 4.24
N ASP A 501 8.74 -19.70 4.21
CA ASP A 501 9.75 -19.89 5.24
C ASP A 501 9.75 -18.68 6.18
N ASP A 502 9.84 -18.91 7.50
CA ASP A 502 10.11 -17.86 8.47
C ASP A 502 11.44 -17.17 8.11
N ASN A 503 11.39 -15.84 8.06
CA ASN A 503 12.49 -14.93 7.70
C ASN A 503 13.64 -14.90 8.73
N ALA A 504 13.63 -15.77 9.74
CA ALA A 504 14.38 -15.55 10.98
C ALA A 504 15.74 -16.26 11.11
N SER A 505 16.20 -17.07 10.14
CA SER A 505 17.54 -17.68 10.27
C SER A 505 18.20 -18.06 8.95
N MET A 506 19.53 -18.02 8.94
CA MET A 506 20.34 -18.77 7.98
C MET A 506 20.18 -20.24 8.29
N ASP A 507 19.56 -20.98 7.39
CA ASP A 507 19.56 -22.43 7.44
C ASP A 507 20.65 -22.94 6.48
N PRO A 508 21.62 -23.74 6.93
CA PRO A 508 22.50 -24.51 6.06
C PRO A 508 21.76 -25.33 4.97
N GLU A 509 20.45 -25.57 5.13
CA GLU A 509 19.60 -26.38 4.25
C GLU A 509 18.86 -25.64 3.11
N ARG A 510 19.00 -24.31 2.94
CA ARG A 510 18.26 -23.56 1.87
C ARG A 510 19.03 -23.35 0.55
N GLY A 511 19.78 -24.36 0.13
CA GLY A 511 19.59 -24.84 -1.25
C GLY A 511 20.50 -24.50 -2.43
N PRO A 512 21.78 -24.06 -2.33
CA PRO A 512 22.74 -24.39 -3.39
C PRO A 512 22.99 -25.91 -3.50
N LEU A 513 22.40 -26.74 -2.62
CA LEU A 513 22.53 -28.20 -2.56
C LEU A 513 21.30 -28.97 -3.09
N VAL A 514 20.10 -28.38 -3.11
CA VAL A 514 18.89 -29.09 -3.58
C VAL A 514 18.98 -29.32 -5.08
N LEU A 515 19.34 -28.29 -5.84
CA LEU A 515 19.51 -28.41 -7.29
C LEU A 515 20.61 -29.43 -7.66
N PRO A 516 21.84 -29.39 -7.07
CA PRO A 516 22.82 -30.46 -7.26
C PRO A 516 22.36 -31.85 -6.79
N CYS A 517 21.60 -31.94 -5.69
CA CYS A 517 21.04 -33.20 -5.22
C CYS A 517 20.05 -33.80 -6.22
N LEU A 518 19.07 -33.00 -6.68
CA LEU A 518 18.10 -33.40 -7.70
C LEU A 518 18.81 -33.81 -9.00
N TYR A 519 19.80 -33.04 -9.44
CA TYR A 519 20.61 -33.35 -10.62
C TYR A 519 21.32 -34.71 -10.47
N ARG A 520 21.92 -34.99 -9.30
CA ARG A 520 22.56 -36.27 -9.03
C ARG A 520 21.58 -37.44 -9.15
N TYR A 521 20.37 -37.31 -8.63
CA TYR A 521 19.35 -38.36 -8.74
C TYR A 521 18.79 -38.51 -10.16
N ALA A 522 18.69 -37.42 -10.93
CA ALA A 522 18.24 -37.45 -12.32
C ALA A 522 19.21 -38.25 -13.23
N TYR A 523 20.53 -38.11 -13.01
CA TYR A 523 21.56 -38.71 -13.86
C TYR A 523 22.22 -39.99 -13.30
N HIS A 524 22.10 -40.27 -12.00
CA HIS A 524 22.68 -41.46 -11.36
C HIS A 524 21.63 -42.40 -10.72
N SER A 525 20.55 -42.69 -11.44
CA SER A 525 19.43 -43.49 -10.92
C SER A 525 19.76 -44.96 -10.61
N GLN A 526 20.89 -45.50 -11.06
CA GLN A 526 21.26 -46.92 -10.85
C GLN A 526 22.77 -47.14 -10.71
N LYS A 527 23.30 -46.98 -9.48
CA LYS A 527 24.34 -47.81 -8.83
C LYS A 527 24.82 -47.13 -7.54
N ASN A 528 24.42 -47.71 -6.39
CA ASN A 528 25.01 -47.52 -5.05
C ASN A 528 24.94 -46.11 -4.43
N LEU A 529 23.74 -45.65 -4.07
CA LEU A 529 23.55 -44.50 -3.17
C LEU A 529 22.90 -44.87 -1.81
N LYS A 530 22.65 -46.17 -1.58
CA LYS A 530 22.33 -46.68 -0.24
C LYS A 530 23.65 -46.96 0.47
N GLU A 531 24.17 -45.95 1.17
CA GLU A 531 25.06 -46.03 2.34
C GLU A 531 25.95 -44.79 2.41
N SER A 532 25.46 -43.73 3.04
CA SER A 532 26.28 -42.87 3.90
C SER A 532 25.39 -41.84 4.56
N GLY A 533 24.76 -42.24 5.67
CA GLY A 533 24.23 -41.33 6.67
C GLY A 533 25.36 -40.61 7.43
N LYS A 534 26.18 -39.82 6.73
CA LYS A 534 27.14 -38.90 7.35
C LYS A 534 26.90 -37.48 6.82
N PRO A 535 26.89 -36.46 7.69
CA PRO A 535 26.80 -35.07 7.27
C PRO A 535 28.09 -34.73 6.52
N PHE A 536 27.96 -34.36 5.23
CA PHE A 536 29.12 -34.10 4.40
C PHE A 536 29.62 -32.67 4.64
N ARG A 537 30.74 -32.58 5.38
CA ARG A 537 31.62 -31.41 5.38
C ARG A 537 32.27 -31.27 4.00
N GLU A 538 32.39 -30.02 3.55
CA GLU A 538 33.35 -29.46 2.60
C GLU A 538 34.07 -30.49 1.70
N ASN A 539 33.60 -30.63 0.45
CA ASN A 539 34.42 -30.70 -0.75
C ASN A 539 33.49 -30.92 -1.97
N TYR A 540 33.14 -29.81 -2.63
CA TYR A 540 32.53 -29.83 -3.95
C TYR A 540 33.60 -30.11 -5.01
N PRO A 541 33.33 -30.94 -6.04
CA PRO A 541 34.07 -30.89 -7.28
C PRO A 541 33.78 -29.54 -7.95
N GLN A 542 34.83 -28.79 -8.27
CA GLN A 542 34.76 -27.56 -9.05
C GLN A 542 34.19 -27.87 -10.45
N TYR A 543 32.90 -27.60 -10.65
CA TYR A 543 32.34 -27.33 -11.97
C TYR A 543 31.64 -25.97 -11.96
N ILE A 544 32.44 -24.95 -11.66
CA ILE A 544 32.49 -23.72 -12.45
C ILE A 544 33.99 -23.52 -12.65
N ASP A 545 34.52 -23.95 -13.79
CA ASP A 545 35.93 -23.69 -14.07
C ASP A 545 36.13 -22.18 -14.13
N GLN A 546 36.96 -21.69 -13.21
CA GLN A 546 37.30 -20.28 -13.04
C GLN A 546 38.55 -19.89 -13.82
N ASN A 547 39.10 -20.76 -14.67
CA ASN A 547 40.31 -20.49 -15.44
C ASN A 547 40.13 -20.79 -16.93
N SER A 548 39.86 -19.77 -17.73
CA SER A 548 40.16 -19.79 -19.16
C SER A 548 40.78 -18.46 -19.58
N ASN A 549 42.07 -18.56 -19.92
CA ASN A 549 42.85 -17.54 -20.62
C ASN A 549 42.14 -17.16 -21.94
N PRO A 550 42.13 -15.88 -22.37
CA PRO A 550 41.28 -15.42 -23.45
C PRO A 550 42.01 -15.56 -24.78
N ASP A 551 42.02 -16.74 -25.38
CA ASP A 551 42.40 -16.94 -26.79
C ASP A 551 41.96 -18.35 -27.25
N HIS A 552 40.66 -18.56 -27.45
CA HIS A 552 40.10 -19.49 -28.46
C HIS A 552 38.56 -19.45 -28.49
N PRO A 553 37.93 -19.57 -29.68
CA PRO A 553 36.49 -19.40 -29.85
C PRO A 553 35.73 -20.67 -29.45
N ILE A 554 34.84 -20.57 -28.47
CA ILE A 554 33.96 -21.67 -28.07
C ILE A 554 32.82 -21.77 -29.08
N THR A 555 32.93 -22.75 -29.97
CA THR A 555 31.81 -23.25 -30.78
C THR A 555 31.15 -24.40 -30.01
N GLY A 556 30.00 -24.13 -29.39
CA GLY A 556 29.22 -25.13 -28.68
C GLY A 556 27.74 -24.99 -29.02
N LYS A 557 27.19 -25.97 -29.75
CA LYS A 557 25.76 -26.04 -30.12
C LYS A 557 24.86 -26.19 -28.89
N PRO A 558 23.61 -25.68 -28.94
CA PRO A 558 22.67 -25.79 -27.83
C PRO A 558 22.11 -27.21 -27.73
N VAL A 559 22.15 -27.79 -26.53
CA VAL A 559 21.48 -29.05 -26.22
C VAL A 559 20.10 -28.72 -25.66
N THR A 560 19.09 -28.93 -26.50
CA THR A 560 17.67 -28.93 -26.12
C THR A 560 17.32 -30.22 -25.39
N ARG A 561 16.71 -30.11 -24.19
CA ARG A 561 15.57 -30.92 -23.77
C ARG A 561 14.91 -30.38 -22.51
#